data_AF-A0A4S2G3Q7-F1
#
_entry.id   AF-A0A4S2G3Q7-F1
#
_cell.length_a   1.000
_cell.length_b   1.000
_cell.length_c   1.000
_cell.angle_alpha   90.00
_cell.angle_beta   90.00
_cell.angle_gamma   90.00
#
_symmetry.space_group_name_H-M   'P 1'
#
loop_
_entity.id
_entity.type
_entity.pdbx_description
1 polymer ?
#
loop_
_entity_poly.entity_id
_entity_poly.type
_entity_poly.pdbx_seq_one_letter_code
_entity_poly.pdbx_strand_id
1 'polypeptide(L)'
;MTPSEIDGKYIAGFRTHLSDRLSPGSISQYLRSLRSLLNSYLGPEYRQAIKEAFAGVGSKNESDTRHITPADFRKIKDTTALSTYPALEKARRIFILSTLLGGIDIEELPAALSAIETNGRSTLRTGVSISVPSQALSVIRHFKEEFGVSISQCLSTLADDSYPKCLDAIGATLSLRHPLLPKSSADVWVALARTSGVPATVIASAVNNSDVAILRYSEADESISADDIQEVYYAVADTIESSTNHWYGARCFTTAPTEIKERLLLAKAKLGIEPDDVYIPFSGDSAVTEGCDKVMQPMLFFRATVTRARDIKHHLGSNAYVYSYRTGEKSPAIISDTEMMTFMLLARVGADTLKLYFPKAGDNPPGLEINDTVIITDGNFSGHVGIIEKAGSDSFRVIVRITGISAVVTAEVPKKFLRGVGDNA
;
A
#
# COMPACT_ATOMS: atom_id res chain seq x y z
N MET A 1 57.39 1.51 15.65
CA MET A 1 56.92 1.90 14.31
C MET A 1 57.28 3.34 14.10
N THR A 2 58.13 3.64 13.13
CA THR A 2 58.41 5.01 12.71
C THR A 2 57.37 5.46 11.66
N PRO A 3 57.05 6.76 11.54
CA PRO A 3 56.10 7.25 10.53
C PRO A 3 56.50 6.88 9.09
N SER A 4 57.80 6.70 8.84
CA SER A 4 58.38 6.23 7.58
C SER A 4 58.11 4.76 7.25
N GLU A 5 57.69 3.95 8.22
CA GLU A 5 57.35 2.53 8.03
C GLU A 5 55.87 2.32 7.63
N ILE A 6 55.04 3.36 7.74
CA ILE A 6 53.60 3.31 7.43
C ILE A 6 53.40 3.84 6.01
N ASP A 7 53.75 3.02 5.03
CA ASP A 7 53.55 3.31 3.62
C ASP A 7 52.40 2.49 3.01
N GLY A 8 52.09 2.72 1.74
CA GLY A 8 51.05 1.97 1.03
C GLY A 8 51.30 0.45 0.98
N LYS A 9 52.57 0.01 1.07
CA LYS A 9 52.92 -1.42 1.08
C LYS A 9 52.61 -2.04 2.44
N TYR A 10 52.87 -1.33 3.53
CA TYR A 10 52.49 -1.76 4.87
C TYR A 10 50.97 -1.94 4.97
N ILE A 11 50.19 -0.99 4.46
CA ILE A 11 48.72 -1.06 4.44
C ILE A 11 48.22 -2.22 3.56
N ALA A 12 48.83 -2.45 2.40
CA ALA A 12 48.50 -3.58 1.53
C ALA A 12 48.85 -4.94 2.18
N GLY A 13 49.99 -5.04 2.86
CA GLY A 13 50.39 -6.22 3.61
C GLY A 13 49.42 -6.53 4.76
N PHE A 14 49.03 -5.50 5.52
CA PHE A 14 48.04 -5.63 6.59
C PHE A 14 46.67 -6.06 6.05
N ARG A 15 46.21 -5.47 4.93
CA ARG A 15 44.99 -5.90 4.25
C ARG A 15 45.04 -7.37 3.83
N THR A 16 46.16 -7.81 3.27
CA THR A 16 46.37 -9.19 2.82
C THR A 16 46.30 -10.15 4.01
N HIS A 17 46.98 -9.81 5.12
CA HIS A 17 46.94 -10.60 6.36
C HIS A 17 45.52 -10.76 6.93
N LEU A 18 44.68 -9.74 6.83
CA LEU A 18 43.29 -9.80 7.28
C LEU A 18 42.36 -10.56 6.31
N SER A 19 42.74 -10.67 5.03
CA SER A 19 41.91 -11.28 3.99
C SER A 19 41.70 -12.78 4.18
N ASP A 20 42.61 -13.45 4.88
CA ASP A 20 42.51 -14.88 5.18
C ASP A 20 41.46 -15.21 6.25
N ARG A 21 40.94 -14.21 6.99
CA ARG A 21 40.13 -14.42 8.20
C ARG A 21 38.88 -13.57 8.29
N LEU A 22 38.74 -12.51 7.49
CA LEU A 22 37.69 -11.52 7.66
C LEU A 22 36.99 -11.19 6.33
N SER A 23 35.73 -10.78 6.43
CA SER A 23 34.97 -10.31 5.27
C SER A 23 35.52 -8.95 4.76
N PRO A 24 35.32 -8.61 3.47
CA PRO A 24 35.76 -7.33 2.91
C PRO A 24 35.24 -6.10 3.67
N GLY A 25 34.04 -6.20 4.24
CA GLY A 25 33.44 -5.17 5.09
C GLY A 25 34.16 -4.99 6.41
N SER A 26 34.49 -6.08 7.10
CA SER A 26 35.26 -6.05 8.35
C SER A 26 36.67 -5.51 8.11
N ILE A 27 37.34 -5.95 7.04
CA ILE A 27 38.68 -5.45 6.66
C ILE A 27 38.65 -3.94 6.43
N SER A 28 37.63 -3.43 5.73
CA SER A 28 37.46 -1.99 5.50
C SER A 28 37.27 -1.22 6.81
N GLN A 29 36.53 -1.79 7.77
CA GLN A 29 36.34 -1.18 9.09
C GLN A 29 37.66 -1.16 9.89
N TYR A 30 38.42 -2.26 9.92
CA TYR A 30 39.73 -2.32 10.59
C TYR A 30 40.72 -1.31 10.00
N LEU A 31 40.75 -1.15 8.68
CA LEU A 31 41.60 -0.17 8.02
C LEU A 31 41.21 1.27 8.37
N ARG A 32 39.91 1.57 8.51
CA ARG A 32 39.43 2.88 8.98
C ARG A 32 39.80 3.14 10.44
N SER A 33 39.61 2.15 11.32
CA SER A 33 39.99 2.25 12.73
C SER A 33 41.50 2.46 12.89
N LEU A 34 42.32 1.72 12.14
CA LEU A 34 43.77 1.89 12.11
C LEU A 34 44.15 3.30 11.64
N ARG A 35 43.53 3.81 10.56
CA ARG A 35 43.77 5.17 10.09
C ARG A 35 43.43 6.23 11.15
N SER A 36 42.31 6.05 11.86
CA SER A 36 41.90 6.95 12.94
C SER A 36 42.89 6.93 14.10
N LEU A 37 43.36 5.74 14.49
CA LEU A 37 44.31 5.55 15.58
C LEU A 37 45.67 6.17 15.24
N LEU A 38 46.14 6.01 14.00
CA LEU A 38 47.37 6.62 13.51
C LEU A 38 47.28 8.15 13.47
N ASN A 39 46.13 8.69 13.04
CA ASN A 39 45.89 10.14 13.07
C ASN A 39 45.87 10.70 14.49
N SER A 40 45.37 9.96 15.48
CA SER A 40 45.39 10.39 16.89
C SER A 40 46.77 10.25 17.53
N TYR A 41 47.55 9.24 17.16
CA TYR A 41 48.82 8.93 17.81
C TYR A 41 50.00 9.73 17.23
N LEU A 42 50.01 9.96 15.92
CA LEU A 42 51.13 10.66 15.25
C LEU A 42 50.92 12.18 15.15
N GLY A 43 49.69 12.67 15.33
CA GLY A 43 49.41 14.10 15.33
C GLY A 43 49.23 14.72 13.93
N PRO A 44 48.97 16.04 13.87
CA PRO A 44 48.51 16.73 12.66
C PRO A 44 49.53 16.81 11.53
N GLU A 45 50.83 16.82 11.85
CA GLU A 45 51.93 16.93 10.89
C GLU A 45 52.08 15.71 9.96
N TYR A 46 51.58 14.53 10.37
CA TYR A 46 51.65 13.30 9.57
C TYR A 46 50.35 12.96 8.82
N ARG A 47 49.30 13.80 8.92
CA ARG A 47 48.00 13.53 8.27
C ARG A 47 48.10 13.35 6.77
N GLN A 48 48.99 14.07 6.11
CA GLN A 48 49.18 14.00 4.66
C GLN A 48 49.84 12.67 4.25
N ALA A 49 50.89 12.25 4.97
CA ALA A 49 51.54 10.96 4.76
C ALA A 49 50.58 9.78 5.04
N ILE A 50 49.77 9.86 6.10
CA ILE A 50 48.73 8.87 6.40
C ILE A 50 47.66 8.86 5.29
N LYS A 51 47.26 10.01 4.77
CA LYS A 51 46.30 10.09 3.66
C LYS A 51 46.83 9.40 2.40
N GLU A 52 48.12 9.55 2.10
CA GLU A 52 48.80 8.92 0.97
C GLU A 52 48.95 7.40 1.17
N ALA A 53 49.35 6.94 2.36
CA ALA A 53 49.45 5.52 2.69
C ALA A 53 48.10 4.78 2.57
N PHE A 54 46.99 5.49 2.82
CA PHE A 54 45.63 4.95 2.74
C PHE A 54 44.89 5.33 1.44
N ALA A 55 45.57 5.85 0.40
CA ALA A 55 44.93 6.32 -0.82
C ALA A 55 44.12 5.25 -1.58
N GLY A 56 44.52 3.97 -1.47
CA GLY A 56 43.80 2.82 -2.03
C GLY A 56 42.66 2.28 -1.14
N VAL A 57 42.51 2.80 0.08
CA VAL A 57 41.37 2.51 0.96
C VAL A 57 40.33 3.57 0.67
N GLY A 58 39.36 3.23 -0.19
CA GLY A 58 38.31 4.14 -0.64
C GLY A 58 37.74 4.97 0.52
N SER A 59 38.11 6.25 0.57
CA SER A 59 37.52 7.25 1.46
C SER A 59 36.21 7.81 0.90
N LYS A 60 35.85 7.41 -0.32
CA LYS A 60 34.49 7.60 -0.81
C LYS A 60 33.63 6.56 -0.12
N ASN A 61 32.81 7.02 0.81
CA ASN A 61 31.50 6.42 0.93
C ASN A 61 30.93 6.41 -0.49
N GLU A 62 30.96 5.27 -1.19
CA GLU A 62 29.77 4.97 -1.98
C GLU A 62 28.63 5.17 -0.98
N SER A 63 27.70 6.06 -1.32
CA SER A 63 26.45 6.21 -0.60
C SER A 63 25.62 4.95 -0.80
N ASP A 64 26.19 3.80 -0.47
CA ASP A 64 25.48 2.57 -0.25
C ASP A 64 24.88 2.75 1.13
N THR A 65 23.76 3.48 1.17
CA THR A 65 22.84 3.42 2.30
C THR A 65 22.45 1.96 2.42
N ARG A 66 23.17 1.22 3.28
CA ARG A 66 22.97 -0.19 3.62
C ARG A 66 21.65 -0.39 4.37
N HIS A 67 20.56 0.11 3.80
CA HIS A 67 19.27 0.20 4.44
C HIS A 67 18.22 -0.25 3.42
N ILE A 68 17.20 -0.92 3.92
CA ILE A 68 16.03 -1.30 3.12
C ILE A 68 15.37 0.00 2.63
N THR A 69 15.22 0.13 1.31
CA THR A 69 14.64 1.33 0.71
C THR A 69 13.11 1.31 0.83
N PRO A 70 12.41 2.45 0.69
CA PRO A 70 10.95 2.47 0.57
C PRO A 70 10.42 1.57 -0.56
N ALA A 71 11.17 1.40 -1.65
CA ALA A 71 10.81 0.51 -2.74
C ALA A 71 10.93 -0.97 -2.34
N ASP A 72 11.98 -1.34 -1.61
CA ASP A 72 12.13 -2.69 -1.05
C ASP A 72 11.05 -2.98 -0.01
N PHE A 73 10.69 -2.00 0.82
CA PHE A 73 9.59 -2.14 1.77
C PHE A 73 8.25 -2.42 1.08
N ARG A 74 7.93 -1.75 -0.04
CA ARG A 74 6.73 -2.06 -0.82
C ARG A 74 6.73 -3.50 -1.32
N LYS A 75 7.87 -4.02 -1.79
CA LYS A 75 7.99 -5.44 -2.17
C LYS A 75 7.72 -6.38 -0.98
N ILE A 76 8.24 -6.05 0.21
CA ILE A 76 7.99 -6.81 1.43
C ILE A 76 6.51 -6.78 1.81
N LYS A 77 5.86 -5.62 1.68
CA LYS A 77 4.44 -5.45 2.03
C LYS A 77 3.50 -6.22 1.10
N ASP A 78 3.70 -6.10 -0.20
CA ASP A 78 2.74 -6.50 -1.23
C ASP A 78 2.99 -7.91 -1.78
N THR A 79 3.99 -8.62 -1.26
CA THR A 79 4.32 -9.97 -1.74
C THR A 79 3.26 -10.99 -1.37
N THR A 80 2.94 -11.88 -2.32
CA THR A 80 2.16 -13.10 -2.09
C THR A 80 3.03 -14.35 -2.04
N ALA A 81 4.34 -14.21 -2.30
CA ALA A 81 5.29 -15.34 -2.38
C ALA A 81 5.45 -16.09 -1.06
N LEU A 82 5.08 -15.47 0.06
CA LEU A 82 5.21 -16.02 1.42
C LEU A 82 3.93 -16.72 1.91
N SER A 83 2.84 -16.70 1.13
CA SER A 83 1.54 -17.26 1.49
C SER A 83 1.58 -18.75 1.85
N THR A 84 2.53 -19.51 1.29
CA THR A 84 2.73 -20.94 1.58
C THR A 84 3.59 -21.19 2.82
N TYR A 85 4.15 -20.15 3.45
CA TYR A 85 5.08 -20.25 4.59
C TYR A 85 4.56 -19.43 5.78
N PRO A 86 3.69 -20.00 6.65
CA PRO A 86 3.02 -19.28 7.73
C PRO A 86 3.99 -18.58 8.70
N ALA A 87 5.16 -19.16 8.97
CA ALA A 87 6.16 -18.53 9.84
C ALA A 87 6.76 -17.25 9.23
N LEU A 88 7.05 -17.27 7.92
CA LEU A 88 7.58 -16.10 7.21
C LEU A 88 6.49 -15.02 7.07
N GLU A 89 5.24 -15.41 6.81
CA GLU A 89 4.14 -14.47 6.75
C GLU A 89 3.91 -13.78 8.11
N LYS A 90 3.96 -14.52 9.21
CA LYS A 90 3.90 -13.95 10.56
C LYS A 90 5.04 -12.95 10.81
N ALA A 91 6.28 -13.33 10.52
CA ALA A 91 7.44 -12.46 10.67
C ALA A 91 7.32 -11.18 9.82
N ARG A 92 6.83 -11.31 8.58
CA ARG A 92 6.56 -10.16 7.70
C ARG A 92 5.54 -9.21 8.29
N ARG A 93 4.43 -9.71 8.84
CA ARG A 93 3.39 -8.88 9.47
C ARG A 93 3.91 -8.16 10.72
N ILE A 94 4.72 -8.85 11.52
CA ILE A 94 5.40 -8.25 12.69
C ILE A 94 6.35 -7.13 12.23
N PHE A 95 7.12 -7.34 11.16
CA PHE A 95 8.02 -6.32 10.61
C PHE A 95 7.27 -5.08 10.11
N ILE A 96 6.17 -5.28 9.38
CA ILE A 96 5.30 -4.18 8.91
C ILE A 96 4.71 -3.42 10.11
N LEU A 97 4.25 -4.11 11.14
CA LEU A 97 3.72 -3.48 12.34
C LEU A 97 4.78 -2.68 13.09
N SER A 98 5.97 -3.26 13.31
CA SER A 98 7.11 -2.56 13.94
C SER A 98 7.43 -1.28 13.18
N THR A 99 7.46 -1.34 11.84
CA THR A 99 7.65 -0.17 10.97
C THR A 99 6.55 0.87 11.22
N LEU A 100 5.27 0.49 11.15
CA LEU A 100 4.13 1.41 11.37
C LEU A 100 4.10 2.05 12.77
N LEU A 101 4.72 1.41 13.77
CA LEU A 101 4.85 1.91 15.13
C LEU A 101 6.15 2.70 15.38
N GLY A 102 6.78 3.20 14.32
CA GLY A 102 7.98 4.04 14.41
C GLY A 102 9.29 3.27 14.48
N GLY A 103 9.28 2.00 14.05
CA GLY A 103 10.44 1.12 14.13
C GLY A 103 10.69 0.54 15.51
N ILE A 104 9.64 0.40 16.33
CA ILE A 104 9.74 -0.15 17.68
C ILE A 104 10.45 -1.52 17.66
N ASP A 105 11.34 -1.73 18.62
CA ASP A 105 12.08 -2.97 18.79
C ASP A 105 11.15 -4.14 19.12
N ILE A 106 11.54 -5.36 18.71
CA ILE A 106 10.69 -6.54 18.87
C ILE A 106 10.46 -6.90 20.34
N GLU A 107 11.43 -6.58 21.19
CA GLU A 107 11.42 -6.77 22.63
C GLU A 107 10.42 -5.85 23.33
N GLU A 108 10.20 -4.64 22.79
CA GLU A 108 9.28 -3.63 23.34
C GLU A 108 7.85 -3.77 22.78
N LEU A 109 7.71 -4.44 21.63
CA LEU A 109 6.44 -4.62 20.94
C LEU A 109 5.33 -5.26 21.80
N PRO A 110 5.58 -6.29 22.65
CA PRO A 110 4.54 -6.86 23.51
C PRO A 110 3.92 -5.84 24.48
N ALA A 111 4.74 -4.97 25.08
CA ALA A 111 4.27 -3.93 25.99
C ALA A 111 3.45 -2.87 25.25
N ALA A 112 3.92 -2.45 24.07
CA ALA A 112 3.18 -1.55 23.20
C ALA A 112 1.82 -2.14 22.79
N LEU A 113 1.77 -3.41 22.38
CA LEU A 113 0.53 -4.09 22.02
C LEU A 113 -0.47 -4.13 23.19
N SER A 114 0.00 -4.43 24.40
CA SER A 114 -0.86 -4.43 25.60
C SER A 114 -1.43 -3.04 25.90
N ALA A 115 -0.64 -1.97 25.72
CA ALA A 115 -1.12 -0.61 25.85
C ALA A 115 -2.20 -0.31 24.80
N ILE A 116 -1.93 -0.62 23.52
CA ILE A 116 -2.86 -0.39 22.42
C ILE A 116 -4.20 -1.11 22.64
N GLU A 117 -4.17 -2.35 23.11
CA GLU A 117 -5.39 -3.11 23.43
C GLU A 117 -6.19 -2.48 24.59
N THR A 118 -5.50 -1.88 25.56
CA THR A 118 -6.12 -1.31 26.77
C THR A 118 -6.66 0.10 26.55
N ASN A 119 -5.90 0.95 25.85
CA ASN A 119 -6.16 2.39 25.77
C ASN A 119 -6.15 2.95 24.34
N GLY A 120 -5.90 2.12 23.31
CA GLY A 120 -5.87 2.54 21.91
C GLY A 120 -4.68 3.42 21.53
N ARG A 121 -3.67 3.55 22.40
CA ARG A 121 -2.50 4.42 22.22
C ARG A 121 -1.20 3.64 22.31
N SER A 122 -0.18 4.16 21.65
CA SER A 122 1.20 3.69 21.76
C SER A 122 2.04 4.78 22.43
N THR A 123 2.90 4.37 23.36
CA THR A 123 3.86 5.27 24.01
C THR A 123 5.19 5.17 23.31
N LEU A 124 5.73 6.32 22.92
CA LEU A 124 7.03 6.45 22.26
C LEU A 124 8.16 6.40 23.28
N ARG A 125 9.40 6.17 22.81
CA ARG A 125 10.62 6.23 23.64
C ARG A 125 10.79 7.53 24.41
N THR A 126 10.24 8.63 23.89
CA THR A 126 10.27 9.97 24.50
C THR A 126 9.22 10.15 25.61
N GLY A 127 8.37 9.14 25.84
CA GLY A 127 7.26 9.19 26.78
C GLY A 127 5.97 9.79 26.19
N VAL A 128 6.02 10.31 24.97
CA VAL A 128 4.84 10.86 24.28
C VAL A 128 3.87 9.72 23.92
N SER A 129 2.58 9.91 24.22
CA SER A 129 1.54 8.94 23.88
C SER A 129 0.75 9.39 22.66
N ILE A 130 0.73 8.55 21.63
CA ILE A 130 0.06 8.82 20.34
C ILE A 130 -1.07 7.83 20.07
N SER A 131 -2.07 8.27 19.33
CA SER A 131 -3.06 7.40 18.71
C SER A 131 -2.41 6.57 17.59
N VAL A 132 -2.76 5.29 17.55
CA VAL A 132 -2.17 4.35 16.58
C VAL A 132 -2.79 4.56 15.19
N PRO A 133 -2.00 4.64 14.11
CA PRO A 133 -2.52 4.67 12.75
C PRO A 133 -3.42 3.48 12.43
N SER A 134 -4.50 3.72 11.67
CA SER A 134 -5.49 2.69 11.33
C SER A 134 -4.88 1.48 10.60
N GLN A 135 -3.81 1.72 9.84
CA GLN A 135 -3.02 0.73 9.13
C GLN A 135 -2.38 -0.27 10.11
N ALA A 136 -1.85 0.19 11.24
CA ALA A 136 -1.28 -0.68 12.27
C ALA A 136 -2.38 -1.48 13.00
N LEU A 137 -3.51 -0.85 13.32
CA LEU A 137 -4.65 -1.54 13.94
C LEU A 137 -5.19 -2.68 13.06
N SER A 138 -5.24 -2.46 11.74
CA SER A 138 -5.63 -3.49 10.78
C SER A 138 -4.65 -4.66 10.76
N VAL A 139 -3.33 -4.41 10.80
CA VAL A 139 -2.33 -5.48 10.87
C VAL A 139 -2.52 -6.34 12.13
N ILE A 140 -2.69 -5.72 13.30
CA ILE A 140 -2.90 -6.42 14.58
C ILE A 140 -4.12 -7.34 14.50
N ARG A 141 -5.21 -6.78 13.98
CA ARG A 141 -6.50 -7.46 13.87
C ARG A 141 -6.47 -8.61 12.87
N HIS A 142 -5.99 -8.38 11.65
CA HIS A 142 -5.91 -9.40 10.62
C HIS A 142 -4.95 -10.53 11.01
N PHE A 143 -3.87 -10.22 11.71
CA PHE A 143 -2.96 -11.25 12.21
C PHE A 143 -3.70 -12.28 13.08
N LYS A 144 -4.55 -11.82 14.00
CA LYS A 144 -5.35 -12.70 14.86
C LYS A 144 -6.40 -13.49 14.08
N GLU A 145 -7.08 -12.84 13.13
CA GLU A 145 -8.10 -13.46 12.27
C GLU A 145 -7.50 -14.55 11.35
N GLU A 146 -6.31 -14.31 10.80
CA GLU A 146 -5.66 -15.20 9.83
C GLU A 146 -4.90 -16.36 10.49
N PHE A 147 -4.18 -16.09 11.58
CA PHE A 147 -3.31 -17.10 12.22
C PHE A 147 -3.90 -17.73 13.47
N GLY A 148 -5.06 -17.26 13.94
CA GLY A 148 -5.72 -17.77 15.15
C GLY A 148 -4.97 -17.49 16.47
N VAL A 149 -3.88 -16.71 16.42
CA VAL A 149 -3.05 -16.34 17.57
C VAL A 149 -2.80 -14.83 17.57
N SER A 150 -2.68 -14.20 18.74
CA SER A 150 -2.30 -12.79 18.81
C SER A 150 -0.81 -12.61 18.50
N ILE A 151 -0.42 -11.39 18.14
CA ILE A 151 1.00 -11.07 17.91
C ILE A 151 1.80 -11.28 19.21
N SER A 152 1.29 -10.85 20.36
CA SER A 152 1.96 -11.05 21.66
C SER A 152 2.20 -12.53 21.99
N GLN A 153 1.23 -13.40 21.70
CA GLN A 153 1.38 -14.86 21.85
C GLN A 153 2.39 -15.45 20.87
N CYS A 154 2.40 -14.94 19.63
CA CYS A 154 3.38 -15.34 18.63
C CYS A 154 4.80 -14.94 19.05
N LEU A 155 4.98 -13.75 19.62
CA LEU A 155 6.27 -13.27 20.11
C LEU A 155 6.75 -14.08 21.31
N SER A 156 5.88 -14.42 22.27
CA SER A 156 6.25 -15.21 23.45
C SER A 156 6.68 -16.65 23.13
N THR A 157 6.33 -17.16 21.95
CA THR A 157 6.68 -18.52 21.50
C THR A 157 7.81 -18.52 20.47
N LEU A 158 8.24 -17.35 20.04
CA LEU A 158 9.34 -17.20 19.10
C LEU A 158 10.65 -17.34 19.86
N ALA A 159 11.52 -18.26 19.45
CA ALA A 159 12.89 -18.27 19.98
C ALA A 159 13.65 -17.01 19.51
N ASP A 160 14.53 -16.48 20.34
CA ASP A 160 15.25 -15.21 20.10
C ASP A 160 15.97 -15.16 18.74
N ASP A 161 16.44 -16.32 18.26
CA ASP A 161 17.17 -16.45 17.00
C ASP A 161 16.26 -16.70 15.78
N SER A 162 14.97 -16.94 15.99
CA SER A 162 14.03 -17.34 14.94
C SER A 162 13.49 -16.16 14.13
N TYR A 163 13.26 -15.00 14.77
CA TYR A 163 12.81 -13.80 14.05
C TYR A 163 13.83 -13.31 13.02
N PRO A 164 15.12 -13.11 13.37
CA PRO A 164 16.11 -12.65 12.39
C PRO A 164 16.28 -13.64 11.24
N LYS A 165 16.28 -14.95 11.51
CA LYS A 165 16.33 -15.99 10.47
C LYS A 165 15.14 -15.93 9.51
N CYS A 166 13.94 -15.66 10.03
CA CYS A 166 12.76 -15.48 9.18
C CYS A 166 12.90 -14.24 8.30
N LEU A 167 13.41 -13.12 8.84
CA LEU A 167 13.64 -11.91 8.06
C LEU A 167 14.71 -12.11 6.98
N ASP A 168 15.81 -12.80 7.31
CA ASP A 168 16.85 -13.17 6.33
C ASP A 168 16.25 -14.03 5.20
N ALA A 169 15.42 -15.02 5.53
CA ALA A 169 14.73 -15.85 4.55
C ALA A 169 13.75 -15.05 3.67
N ILE A 170 13.03 -14.08 4.24
CA ILE A 170 12.18 -13.16 3.48
C ILE A 170 13.04 -12.32 2.52
N GLY A 171 14.15 -11.76 3.01
CA GLY A 171 15.08 -10.98 2.20
C GLY A 171 15.63 -11.77 1.02
N ALA A 172 16.04 -13.02 1.25
CA ALA A 172 16.48 -13.93 0.20
C ALA A 172 15.37 -14.27 -0.80
N THR A 173 14.17 -14.59 -0.31
CA THR A 173 13.00 -14.94 -1.15
C THR A 173 12.61 -13.80 -2.09
N LEU A 174 12.70 -12.56 -1.61
CA LEU A 174 12.37 -11.36 -2.37
C LEU A 174 13.56 -10.79 -3.15
N SER A 175 14.73 -11.45 -3.10
CA SER A 175 15.98 -10.99 -3.72
C SER A 175 16.30 -9.53 -3.38
N LEU A 176 16.17 -9.18 -2.09
CA LEU A 176 16.49 -7.82 -1.62
C LEU A 176 17.99 -7.57 -1.74
N ARG A 177 18.37 -6.33 -2.07
CA ARG A 177 19.78 -5.94 -2.20
C ARG A 177 20.53 -5.97 -0.88
N HIS A 178 19.82 -5.73 0.22
CA HIS A 178 20.37 -5.68 1.56
C HIS A 178 19.64 -6.67 2.47
N PRO A 179 20.34 -7.23 3.48
CA PRO A 179 19.73 -8.14 4.44
C PRO A 179 18.62 -7.42 5.21
N LEU A 180 17.51 -8.12 5.42
CA LEU A 180 16.39 -7.63 6.20
C LEU A 180 16.63 -8.00 7.66
N LEU A 181 16.93 -7.00 8.49
CA LEU A 181 17.21 -7.19 9.92
C LEU A 181 16.06 -6.63 10.77
N PRO A 182 15.91 -7.04 12.05
CA PRO A 182 14.90 -6.47 12.93
C PRO A 182 14.93 -4.93 12.97
N LYS A 183 16.11 -4.35 13.17
CA LYS A 183 16.34 -2.89 13.18
C LYS A 183 16.05 -2.18 11.85
N SER A 184 15.93 -2.92 10.75
CA SER A 184 15.61 -2.33 9.45
C SER A 184 14.23 -1.67 9.45
N SER A 185 13.33 -2.00 10.38
CA SER A 185 12.02 -1.34 10.51
C SER A 185 12.15 0.15 10.84
N ALA A 186 13.08 0.52 11.74
CA ALA A 186 13.35 1.90 12.11
C ALA A 186 14.00 2.68 10.96
N ASP A 187 14.97 2.08 10.27
CA ASP A 187 15.60 2.68 9.10
C ASP A 187 14.57 2.94 7.98
N VAL A 188 13.67 1.98 7.75
CA VAL A 188 12.57 2.12 6.78
C VAL A 188 11.62 3.23 7.20
N TRP A 189 11.19 3.26 8.47
CA TRP A 189 10.29 4.30 8.95
C TRP A 189 10.90 5.71 8.78
N VAL A 190 12.18 5.89 9.13
CA VAL A 190 12.92 7.13 8.90
C VAL A 190 12.98 7.49 7.41
N ALA A 191 13.23 6.51 6.54
CA ALA A 191 13.28 6.73 5.09
C ALA A 191 11.90 7.15 4.52
N LEU A 192 10.82 6.57 5.02
CA LEU A 192 9.45 6.94 4.65
C LEU A 192 9.12 8.36 5.13
N ALA A 193 9.45 8.69 6.39
CA ALA A 193 9.25 10.04 6.94
C ALA A 193 9.99 11.12 6.14
N ARG A 194 11.24 10.84 5.73
CA ARG A 194 12.00 11.73 4.85
C ARG A 194 11.34 11.92 3.48
N THR A 195 10.79 10.84 2.93
CA THR A 195 10.10 10.90 1.64
C THR A 195 8.83 11.74 1.72
N SER A 196 8.18 11.79 2.90
CA SER A 196 7.07 12.69 3.21
C SER A 196 7.48 14.13 3.52
N GLY A 197 8.77 14.48 3.46
CA GLY A 197 9.26 15.83 3.71
C GLY A 197 9.38 16.21 5.20
N VAL A 198 9.34 15.24 6.11
CA VAL A 198 9.42 15.51 7.56
C VAL A 198 10.86 15.93 7.94
N PRO A 199 11.03 17.02 8.72
CA PRO A 199 12.36 17.46 9.17
C PRO A 199 13.05 16.44 10.10
N ALA A 200 14.38 16.39 10.05
CA ALA A 200 15.17 15.42 10.81
C ALA A 200 14.99 15.52 12.33
N THR A 201 14.75 16.72 12.87
CA THR A 201 14.48 16.97 14.29
C THR A 201 13.16 16.34 14.72
N VAL A 202 12.11 16.49 13.92
CA VAL A 202 10.80 15.88 14.18
C VAL A 202 10.87 14.37 14.07
N ILE A 203 11.59 13.84 13.08
CA ILE A 203 11.85 12.40 12.95
C ILE A 203 12.60 11.87 14.18
N ALA A 204 13.59 12.61 14.70
CA ALA A 204 14.33 12.23 15.90
C ALA A 204 13.43 12.19 17.14
N SER A 205 12.49 13.12 17.30
CA SER A 205 11.51 13.12 18.41
C SER A 205 10.44 12.02 18.27
N ALA A 206 10.11 11.61 17.05
CA ALA A 206 9.04 10.67 16.76
C ALA A 206 9.50 9.20 16.61
N VAL A 207 10.74 8.95 16.18
CA VAL A 207 11.22 7.57 15.97
C VAL A 207 11.25 6.79 17.29
N ASN A 208 10.68 5.58 17.26
CA ASN A 208 10.48 4.76 18.45
C ASN A 208 11.56 3.70 18.62
N ASN A 209 12.75 3.96 18.08
CA ASN A 209 13.92 3.10 18.18
C ASN A 209 15.11 3.91 18.66
N SER A 210 15.88 3.36 19.60
CA SER A 210 17.03 4.04 20.20
C SER A 210 18.33 3.86 19.42
N ASP A 211 18.48 2.81 18.60
CA ASP A 211 19.66 2.51 17.78
C ASP A 211 19.43 2.82 16.30
N VAL A 212 18.82 3.98 16.00
CA VAL A 212 18.68 4.45 14.62
C VAL A 212 19.70 5.56 14.31
N ALA A 213 20.23 5.56 13.09
CA ALA A 213 21.33 6.45 12.73
C ALA A 213 20.98 7.94 12.87
N ILE A 214 19.71 8.34 12.73
CA ILE A 214 19.27 9.74 12.81
C ILE A 214 19.59 10.40 14.16
N LEU A 215 19.57 9.61 15.24
CA LEU A 215 19.83 10.10 16.60
C LEU A 215 21.30 10.44 16.84
N ARG A 216 22.21 10.05 15.92
CA ARG A 216 23.64 10.38 16.01
C ARG A 216 23.96 11.79 15.53
N TYR A 217 23.03 12.44 14.83
CA TYR A 217 23.24 13.76 14.24
C TYR A 217 22.03 14.69 14.35
N SER A 218 20.93 14.24 14.96
CA SER A 218 19.77 15.07 15.29
C SER A 218 19.27 14.66 16.67
N GLU A 219 19.17 15.64 17.57
CA GLU A 219 18.61 15.42 18.90
C GLU A 219 17.08 15.52 18.84
N ALA A 220 16.43 14.86 19.80
CA ALA A 220 15.00 15.01 19.99
C ALA A 220 14.74 16.39 20.60
N ASP A 221 13.83 17.13 19.97
CA ASP A 221 13.35 18.41 20.45
C ASP A 221 12.08 18.18 21.27
N GLU A 222 12.18 18.45 22.57
CA GLU A 222 11.08 18.32 23.55
C GLU A 222 10.00 19.40 23.38
N SER A 223 10.27 20.45 22.59
CA SER A 223 9.27 21.49 22.27
C SER A 223 8.26 21.06 21.19
N ILE A 224 8.55 19.98 20.46
CA ILE A 224 7.64 19.44 19.45
C ILE A 224 6.41 18.87 20.13
N SER A 225 5.23 19.30 19.68
CA SER A 225 3.98 18.89 20.30
C SER A 225 3.66 17.43 20.00
N ALA A 226 2.84 16.81 20.87
CA ALA A 226 2.33 15.46 20.63
C ALA A 226 1.48 15.38 19.34
N ASP A 227 0.81 16.48 18.97
CA ASP A 227 0.00 16.57 17.75
C ASP A 227 0.89 16.59 16.49
N ASP A 228 2.01 17.31 16.51
CA ASP A 228 2.98 17.31 15.39
C ASP A 228 3.58 15.90 15.19
N ILE A 229 3.91 15.22 16.28
CA ILE A 229 4.40 13.84 16.24
C ILE A 229 3.31 12.91 15.68
N GLN A 230 2.06 13.12 16.09
CA GLN A 230 0.91 12.35 15.61
C GLN A 230 0.72 12.51 14.10
N GLU A 231 0.82 13.74 13.59
CA GLU A 231 0.72 14.03 12.15
C GLU A 231 1.82 13.32 11.35
N VAL A 232 3.05 13.28 11.87
CA VAL A 232 4.14 12.53 11.24
C VAL A 232 3.83 11.05 11.16
N TYR A 233 3.29 10.44 12.21
CA TYR A 233 2.91 9.03 12.20
C TYR A 233 1.83 8.73 11.14
N TYR A 234 0.84 9.61 10.99
CA TYR A 234 -0.17 9.48 9.93
C TYR A 234 0.43 9.69 8.54
N ALA A 235 1.27 10.72 8.36
CA ALA A 235 1.93 10.99 7.09
C ALA A 235 2.83 9.82 6.65
N VAL A 236 3.54 9.18 7.58
CA VAL A 236 4.34 7.99 7.29
C VAL A 236 3.45 6.79 6.96
N ALA A 237 2.41 6.54 7.75
CA ALA A 237 1.46 5.46 7.48
C ALA A 237 0.81 5.61 6.09
N ASP A 238 0.53 6.83 5.65
CA ASP A 238 -0.05 7.14 4.34
C ASP A 238 0.89 6.85 3.17
N THR A 239 2.21 6.92 3.38
CA THR A 239 3.17 6.46 2.37
C THR A 239 3.17 4.95 2.18
N ILE A 240 2.69 4.21 3.18
CA ILE A 240 2.63 2.75 3.19
C ILE A 240 1.31 2.28 2.59
N GLU A 241 0.20 2.79 3.10
CA GLU A 241 -1.15 2.57 2.59
C GLU A 241 -1.97 3.83 2.87
N SER A 242 -2.51 4.46 1.83
CA SER A 242 -3.20 5.75 1.96
C SER A 242 -4.38 5.68 2.93
N SER A 243 -4.44 6.60 3.90
CA SER A 243 -5.63 6.86 4.73
C SER A 243 -6.72 7.65 4.00
N THR A 244 -6.57 7.90 2.70
CA THR A 244 -7.60 8.58 1.93
C THR A 244 -8.87 7.72 1.89
N ASN A 245 -9.98 8.34 2.27
CA ASN A 245 -11.29 7.72 2.18
C ASN A 245 -11.76 7.70 0.73
N HIS A 246 -12.14 6.51 0.27
CA HIS A 246 -12.70 6.25 -1.05
C HIS A 246 -14.09 5.64 -0.93
N TRP A 247 -14.88 5.72 -2.00
CA TRP A 247 -16.18 5.05 -2.07
C TRP A 247 -16.05 3.62 -2.56
N TYR A 248 -16.87 2.73 -1.99
CA TYR A 248 -16.96 1.33 -2.37
C TYR A 248 -18.42 0.92 -2.51
N GLY A 249 -18.70 0.05 -3.46
CA GLY A 249 -20.02 -0.54 -3.66
C GLY A 249 -20.14 -1.91 -3.00
N ALA A 250 -21.29 -2.16 -2.36
CA ALA A 250 -21.70 -3.45 -1.85
C ALA A 250 -23.08 -3.83 -2.38
N ARG A 251 -23.21 -5.08 -2.85
CA ARG A 251 -24.49 -5.69 -3.21
C ARG A 251 -25.03 -6.48 -2.03
N CYS A 252 -26.23 -6.13 -1.59
CA CYS A 252 -26.92 -6.85 -0.53
C CYS A 252 -27.72 -8.01 -1.15
N PHE A 253 -27.63 -9.21 -0.57
CA PHE A 253 -28.33 -10.38 -1.11
C PHE A 253 -29.60 -10.70 -0.34
N THR A 254 -29.42 -11.11 0.92
CA THR A 254 -30.49 -11.62 1.80
C THR A 254 -30.97 -10.58 2.80
N THR A 255 -30.18 -9.53 3.02
CA THR A 255 -30.39 -8.52 4.06
C THR A 255 -30.65 -7.18 3.41
N ALA A 256 -31.60 -6.40 3.92
CA ALA A 256 -31.92 -5.09 3.35
C ALA A 256 -30.74 -4.12 3.53
N PRO A 257 -30.49 -3.18 2.60
CA PRO A 257 -29.41 -2.20 2.73
C PRO A 257 -29.46 -1.37 4.02
N THR A 258 -30.66 -1.07 4.52
CA THR A 258 -30.88 -0.36 5.80
C THR A 258 -30.37 -1.16 6.98
N GLU A 259 -30.67 -2.46 7.04
CA GLU A 259 -30.20 -3.35 8.08
C GLU A 259 -28.68 -3.56 8.00
N ILE A 260 -28.11 -3.63 6.78
CA ILE A 260 -26.64 -3.63 6.62
C ILE A 260 -26.03 -2.34 7.15
N LYS A 261 -26.63 -1.17 6.87
CA LYS A 261 -26.17 0.12 7.42
C LYS A 261 -26.19 0.10 8.94
N GLU A 262 -27.26 -0.37 9.57
CA GLU A 262 -27.33 -0.49 11.03
C GLU A 262 -26.23 -1.40 11.59
N ARG A 263 -25.96 -2.55 10.96
CA ARG A 263 -24.86 -3.45 11.38
C ARG A 263 -23.49 -2.78 11.29
N LEU A 264 -23.23 -2.03 10.22
CA LEU A 264 -22.01 -1.26 10.05
C LEU A 264 -21.86 -0.19 11.15
N LEU A 265 -22.94 0.49 11.49
CA LEU A 265 -22.95 1.53 12.53
C LEU A 265 -22.84 0.94 13.95
N LEU A 266 -23.43 -0.23 14.22
CA LEU A 266 -23.22 -0.96 15.48
C LEU A 266 -21.75 -1.39 15.65
N ALA A 267 -21.07 -1.67 14.54
CA ALA A 267 -19.65 -2.00 14.51
C ALA A 267 -18.74 -0.76 14.37
N LYS A 268 -19.26 0.48 14.56
CA LYS A 268 -18.51 1.73 14.38
C LYS A 268 -17.18 1.77 15.15
N ALA A 269 -17.15 1.32 16.41
CA ALA A 269 -15.91 1.29 17.19
C ALA A 269 -14.83 0.38 16.57
N LYS A 270 -15.24 -0.68 15.87
CA LYS A 270 -14.33 -1.63 15.20
C LYS A 270 -13.98 -1.22 13.77
N LEU A 271 -14.93 -0.63 13.04
CA LEU A 271 -14.81 -0.38 11.60
C LEU A 271 -14.57 1.10 11.24
N GLY A 272 -14.78 2.02 12.19
CA GLY A 272 -14.57 3.45 12.00
C GLY A 272 -15.44 4.05 10.89
N ILE A 273 -16.71 3.64 10.81
CA ILE A 273 -17.69 4.11 9.83
C ILE A 273 -18.67 5.06 10.53
N GLU A 274 -18.82 6.25 9.97
CA GLU A 274 -19.84 7.21 10.41
C GLU A 274 -21.14 7.07 9.60
N PRO A 275 -22.29 7.55 10.12
CA PRO A 275 -23.56 7.56 9.38
C PRO A 275 -23.49 8.22 8.00
N ASP A 276 -22.67 9.27 7.87
CA ASP A 276 -22.46 10.04 6.63
C ASP A 276 -21.54 9.33 5.63
N ASP A 277 -20.75 8.37 6.11
CA ASP A 277 -19.92 7.51 5.27
C ASP A 277 -20.75 6.43 4.58
N VAL A 278 -22.07 6.36 4.82
CA VAL A 278 -22.93 5.30 4.27
C VAL A 278 -24.10 5.87 3.49
N TYR A 279 -24.09 5.58 2.19
CA TYR A 279 -25.13 5.99 1.24
C TYR A 279 -25.94 4.80 0.75
N ILE A 280 -27.27 4.89 0.87
CA ILE A 280 -28.22 3.93 0.30
C ILE A 280 -29.00 4.67 -0.80
N PRO A 281 -28.89 4.26 -2.08
CA PRO A 281 -29.65 4.88 -3.14
C PRO A 281 -31.15 4.59 -2.96
N PHE A 282 -32.00 5.57 -3.31
CA PHE A 282 -33.47 5.46 -3.32
C PHE A 282 -34.14 5.21 -1.96
N SER A 283 -33.52 5.60 -0.83
CA SER A 283 -34.03 5.37 0.52
C SER A 283 -35.14 6.32 1.00
N GLY A 284 -35.99 6.83 0.11
CA GLY A 284 -37.08 7.78 0.43
C GLY A 284 -38.49 7.21 0.17
N ASP A 285 -39.51 7.83 0.78
CA ASP A 285 -40.96 7.55 0.59
C ASP A 285 -41.45 7.64 -0.88
N SER A 286 -40.57 8.04 -1.79
CA SER A 286 -40.78 7.98 -3.25
C SER A 286 -40.81 6.55 -3.80
N ALA A 287 -40.76 5.53 -2.95
CA ALA A 287 -40.91 4.11 -3.30
C ALA A 287 -42.36 3.71 -3.69
N VAL A 288 -43.21 4.67 -4.03
CA VAL A 288 -44.57 4.44 -4.58
C VAL A 288 -44.63 4.98 -6.00
N THR A 289 -43.83 4.42 -6.89
CA THR A 289 -44.19 4.35 -8.31
C THR A 289 -44.22 2.89 -8.68
N GLU A 290 -45.41 2.30 -8.55
CA GLU A 290 -45.72 1.00 -9.15
C GLU A 290 -45.26 1.03 -10.61
N GLY A 291 -44.34 0.13 -10.97
CA GLY A 291 -43.87 -0.02 -12.35
C GLY A 291 -42.46 0.49 -12.67
N CYS A 292 -41.71 1.08 -11.72
CA CYS A 292 -40.28 1.27 -11.93
C CYS A 292 -39.55 -0.05 -11.64
N ASP A 293 -39.22 -0.82 -12.69
CA ASP A 293 -38.23 -1.89 -12.59
C ASP A 293 -37.02 -1.32 -11.85
N LYS A 294 -36.70 -1.90 -10.68
CA LYS A 294 -35.54 -1.47 -9.88
C LYS A 294 -34.29 -1.83 -10.69
N VAL A 295 -33.85 -0.91 -11.55
CA VAL A 295 -32.67 -1.05 -12.41
C VAL A 295 -31.42 -1.40 -11.57
N MET A 296 -31.40 -0.96 -10.31
CA MET A 296 -30.40 -1.35 -9.32
C MET A 296 -31.01 -2.32 -8.30
N GLN A 297 -30.41 -3.51 -8.20
CA GLN A 297 -30.62 -4.44 -7.09
C GLN A 297 -30.24 -3.79 -5.74
N PRO A 298 -30.75 -4.26 -4.58
CA PRO A 298 -30.45 -3.65 -3.28
C PRO A 298 -28.94 -3.53 -3.06
N MET A 299 -28.46 -2.30 -3.10
CA MET A 299 -27.06 -1.94 -3.03
C MET A 299 -26.85 -0.84 -1.99
N LEU A 300 -25.62 -0.76 -1.52
CA LEU A 300 -25.15 0.10 -0.46
C LEU A 300 -23.78 0.63 -0.90
N PHE A 301 -23.52 1.90 -0.65
CA PHE A 301 -22.19 2.47 -0.83
C PHE A 301 -21.67 2.94 0.51
N PHE A 302 -20.38 2.73 0.74
CA PHE A 302 -19.72 3.19 1.94
C PHE A 302 -18.38 3.86 1.62
N ARG A 303 -18.01 4.84 2.44
CA ARG A 303 -16.77 5.61 2.35
C ARG A 303 -15.81 5.12 3.43
N ALA A 304 -14.61 4.74 3.02
CA ALA A 304 -13.61 4.18 3.95
C ALA A 304 -12.20 4.26 3.37
N THR A 305 -11.18 4.05 4.19
CA THR A 305 -9.82 3.79 3.69
C THR A 305 -9.75 2.42 3.02
N VAL A 306 -8.75 2.16 2.19
CA VAL A 306 -8.55 0.84 1.52
C VAL A 306 -8.50 -0.29 2.56
N THR A 307 -7.78 -0.05 3.65
CA THR A 307 -7.65 -0.96 4.78
C THR A 307 -9.00 -1.25 5.43
N ARG A 308 -9.77 -0.19 5.77
CA ARG A 308 -11.10 -0.31 6.36
C ARG A 308 -12.11 -0.94 5.41
N ALA A 309 -11.98 -0.75 4.11
CA ALA A 309 -12.87 -1.38 3.13
C ALA A 309 -12.68 -2.90 3.08
N ARG A 310 -11.43 -3.37 3.20
CA ARG A 310 -11.11 -4.80 3.30
C ARG A 310 -11.72 -5.41 4.56
N ASP A 311 -11.57 -4.68 5.67
CA ASP A 311 -12.16 -4.96 6.97
C ASP A 311 -13.70 -5.08 6.93
N ILE A 312 -14.36 -4.13 6.28
CA ILE A 312 -15.82 -4.11 6.07
C ILE A 312 -16.26 -5.30 5.24
N LYS A 313 -15.55 -5.58 4.15
CA LYS A 313 -15.82 -6.73 3.30
C LYS A 313 -15.79 -8.05 4.08
N HIS A 314 -14.80 -8.23 4.95
CA HIS A 314 -14.75 -9.41 5.82
C HIS A 314 -15.88 -9.44 6.85
N HIS A 315 -16.22 -8.29 7.44
CA HIS A 315 -17.31 -8.19 8.42
C HIS A 315 -18.69 -8.50 7.82
N LEU A 316 -18.96 -8.04 6.60
CA LEU A 316 -20.24 -8.25 5.93
C LEU A 316 -20.46 -9.72 5.52
N GLY A 317 -19.39 -10.44 5.20
CA GLY A 317 -19.41 -11.88 4.93
C GLY A 317 -20.41 -12.26 3.83
N SER A 318 -21.33 -13.19 4.15
CA SER A 318 -22.36 -13.65 3.22
C SER A 318 -23.56 -12.70 3.09
N ASN A 319 -23.71 -11.69 3.95
CA ASN A 319 -24.87 -10.80 3.94
C ASN A 319 -24.82 -9.79 2.79
N ALA A 320 -23.62 -9.37 2.40
CA ALA A 320 -23.39 -8.45 1.29
C ALA A 320 -22.03 -8.70 0.63
N TYR A 321 -21.99 -8.58 -0.69
CA TYR A 321 -20.78 -8.68 -1.49
C TYR A 321 -20.21 -7.31 -1.82
N VAL A 322 -19.04 -6.98 -1.27
CA VAL A 322 -18.28 -5.79 -1.64
C VAL A 322 -17.57 -6.06 -2.98
N TYR A 323 -17.84 -5.21 -3.98
CA TYR A 323 -17.23 -5.34 -5.31
C TYR A 323 -15.71 -5.22 -5.21
N SER A 324 -15.00 -5.99 -6.03
CA SER A 324 -13.55 -6.09 -6.01
C SER A 324 -13.00 -6.17 -7.43
N TYR A 325 -11.75 -5.76 -7.61
CA TYR A 325 -11.10 -5.88 -8.92
C TYR A 325 -11.01 -7.35 -9.37
N ARG A 326 -11.19 -7.60 -10.67
CA ARG A 326 -11.17 -8.96 -11.26
C ARG A 326 -9.75 -9.55 -11.37
N THR A 327 -8.72 -8.70 -11.28
CA THR A 327 -7.31 -9.06 -11.44
C THR A 327 -6.51 -8.58 -10.24
N GLY A 328 -5.78 -9.50 -9.58
CA GLY A 328 -4.96 -9.20 -8.39
C GLY A 328 -5.55 -9.75 -7.09
N GLU A 329 -5.08 -9.22 -5.96
CA GLU A 329 -5.68 -9.47 -4.64
C GLU A 329 -7.18 -9.09 -4.70
N LYS A 330 -8.06 -9.79 -3.97
CA LYS A 330 -9.51 -9.48 -3.92
C LYS A 330 -9.79 -8.19 -3.14
N SER A 331 -9.09 -7.11 -3.47
CA SER A 331 -9.21 -5.80 -2.85
C SER A 331 -10.52 -5.12 -3.31
N PRO A 332 -11.21 -4.42 -2.41
CA PRO A 332 -12.39 -3.65 -2.76
C PRO A 332 -12.13 -2.66 -3.91
N ALA A 333 -13.06 -2.59 -4.86
CA ALA A 333 -12.95 -1.71 -6.01
C ALA A 333 -13.30 -0.26 -5.62
N ILE A 334 -12.39 0.66 -5.92
CA ILE A 334 -12.51 2.08 -5.59
C ILE A 334 -13.41 2.76 -6.62
N ILE A 335 -14.36 3.54 -6.13
CA ILE A 335 -15.18 4.48 -6.90
C ILE A 335 -14.64 5.88 -6.61
N SER A 336 -14.41 6.67 -7.65
CA SER A 336 -13.93 8.04 -7.46
C SER A 336 -15.02 8.92 -6.82
N ASP A 337 -14.61 9.94 -6.07
CA ASP A 337 -15.55 10.90 -5.47
C ASP A 337 -16.41 11.59 -6.56
N THR A 338 -15.83 11.87 -7.73
CA THR A 338 -16.56 12.49 -8.85
C THR A 338 -17.65 11.58 -9.42
N GLU A 339 -17.34 10.30 -9.67
CA GLU A 339 -18.34 9.31 -10.11
C GLU A 339 -19.42 9.10 -9.07
N MET A 340 -19.04 9.00 -7.79
CA MET A 340 -20.00 8.79 -6.70
C MET A 340 -20.93 10.00 -6.53
N MET A 341 -20.40 11.22 -6.57
CA MET A 341 -21.22 12.44 -6.49
C MET A 341 -22.18 12.57 -7.69
N THR A 342 -21.72 12.21 -8.89
CA THR A 342 -22.56 12.16 -10.10
C THR A 342 -23.68 11.14 -9.93
N PHE A 343 -23.37 9.97 -9.39
CA PHE A 343 -24.36 8.93 -9.10
C PHE A 343 -25.37 9.38 -8.04
N MET A 344 -24.93 9.97 -6.93
CA MET A 344 -25.82 10.50 -5.88
C MET A 344 -26.75 11.60 -6.40
N LEU A 345 -26.26 12.46 -7.30
CA LEU A 345 -27.08 13.46 -7.98
C LEU A 345 -28.16 12.79 -8.84
N LEU A 346 -27.77 11.83 -9.70
CA LEU A 346 -28.71 11.11 -10.56
C LEU A 346 -29.75 10.33 -9.75
N ALA A 347 -29.37 9.73 -8.64
CA ALA A 347 -30.29 8.99 -7.77
C ALA A 347 -31.28 9.89 -6.99
N ARG A 348 -31.03 11.21 -6.90
CA ARG A 348 -31.94 12.21 -6.31
C ARG A 348 -32.92 12.81 -7.32
N VAL A 349 -32.57 12.76 -8.60
CA VAL A 349 -33.50 13.14 -9.68
C VAL A 349 -34.48 11.99 -9.84
N GLY A 350 -35.78 12.24 -9.69
CA GLY A 350 -36.81 11.22 -9.85
C GLY A 350 -36.70 10.52 -11.21
N ALA A 351 -37.10 9.25 -11.29
CA ALA A 351 -37.10 8.49 -12.55
C ALA A 351 -37.89 9.19 -13.68
N ASP A 352 -38.82 10.06 -13.28
CA ASP A 352 -39.71 10.93 -14.05
C ASP A 352 -39.05 12.27 -14.50
N THR A 353 -37.94 12.68 -13.90
CA THR A 353 -37.16 13.88 -14.30
C THR A 353 -35.87 13.55 -15.04
N LEU A 354 -35.37 12.32 -14.89
CA LEU A 354 -34.34 11.77 -15.75
C LEU A 354 -34.98 11.25 -17.05
N LYS A 355 -34.83 12.00 -18.15
CA LYS A 355 -34.88 11.39 -19.49
C LYS A 355 -33.65 10.49 -19.64
N LEU A 356 -33.75 9.29 -19.10
CA LEU A 356 -32.85 8.21 -19.43
C LEU A 356 -33.04 7.90 -20.91
N TYR A 357 -32.10 8.33 -21.75
CA TYR A 357 -31.95 7.80 -23.11
C TYR A 357 -31.34 6.39 -23.04
N PHE A 358 -31.95 5.52 -22.24
CA PHE A 358 -31.80 4.09 -22.42
C PHE A 358 -32.90 3.67 -23.39
N PRO A 359 -32.58 3.13 -24.58
CA PRO A 359 -33.61 2.51 -25.41
C PRO A 359 -34.32 1.44 -24.58
N LYS A 360 -35.65 1.46 -24.54
CA LYS A 360 -36.41 0.43 -23.82
C LYS A 360 -36.16 -0.91 -24.49
N ALA A 361 -36.14 -2.00 -23.73
CA ALA A 361 -36.06 -3.34 -24.29
C ALA A 361 -37.23 -3.56 -25.28
N GLY A 362 -36.91 -3.60 -26.58
CA GLY A 362 -37.89 -3.66 -27.68
C GLY A 362 -37.80 -2.48 -28.66
N ASP A 363 -37.18 -1.36 -28.29
CA ASP A 363 -36.86 -0.30 -29.24
C ASP A 363 -35.62 -0.70 -30.03
N ASN A 364 -35.85 -1.37 -31.17
CA ASN A 364 -34.84 -1.35 -32.22
C ASN A 364 -34.60 0.13 -32.56
N PRO A 365 -33.35 0.62 -32.60
CA PRO A 365 -33.09 1.88 -33.30
C PRO A 365 -33.68 1.71 -34.71
N PRO A 366 -34.65 2.55 -35.12
CA PRO A 366 -35.34 2.33 -36.38
C PRO A 366 -34.32 2.40 -37.52
N GLY A 367 -34.20 1.31 -38.28
CA GLY A 367 -33.52 1.33 -39.58
C GLY A 367 -32.20 0.57 -39.74
N LEU A 368 -31.77 -0.30 -38.79
CA LEU A 368 -30.58 -1.15 -38.98
C LEU A 368 -30.96 -2.64 -39.16
N GLU A 369 -30.64 -3.20 -40.32
CA GLU A 369 -30.88 -4.59 -40.71
C GLU A 369 -29.57 -5.38 -40.94
N ILE A 370 -29.71 -6.71 -41.07
CA ILE A 370 -28.59 -7.58 -41.44
C ILE A 370 -28.12 -7.19 -42.85
N ASN A 371 -26.79 -7.10 -43.03
CA ASN A 371 -26.07 -6.59 -44.19
C ASN A 371 -26.01 -5.06 -44.33
N ASP A 372 -26.52 -4.29 -43.36
CA ASP A 372 -26.31 -2.84 -43.37
C ASP A 372 -24.85 -2.47 -43.11
N THR A 373 -24.39 -1.46 -43.85
CA THR A 373 -23.07 -0.86 -43.64
C THR A 373 -23.19 0.21 -42.56
N VAL A 374 -22.41 0.05 -41.50
CA VAL A 374 -22.47 0.88 -40.30
C VAL A 374 -21.09 1.42 -39.94
N ILE A 375 -21.08 2.63 -39.37
CA ILE A 375 -19.91 3.23 -38.72
C ILE A 375 -20.00 2.94 -37.23
N ILE A 376 -18.90 2.47 -36.66
CA ILE A 376 -18.78 2.28 -35.22
C ILE A 376 -18.42 3.62 -34.59
N THR A 377 -19.29 4.15 -33.73
CA THR A 377 -19.14 5.48 -33.13
C THR A 377 -18.37 5.47 -31.81
N ASP A 378 -18.34 4.34 -31.11
CA ASP A 378 -17.74 4.23 -29.77
C ASP A 378 -17.18 2.82 -29.50
N GLY A 379 -16.28 2.70 -28.51
CA GLY A 379 -15.57 1.47 -28.14
C GLY A 379 -14.30 1.21 -28.97
N ASN A 380 -13.75 -0.01 -28.82
CA ASN A 380 -12.44 -0.39 -29.36
C ASN A 380 -12.30 -0.31 -30.89
N PHE A 381 -13.42 -0.27 -31.61
CA PHE A 381 -13.47 -0.19 -33.07
C PHE A 381 -14.05 1.15 -33.56
N SER A 382 -14.11 2.17 -32.68
CA SER A 382 -14.62 3.50 -33.04
C SER A 382 -13.90 4.08 -34.26
N GLY A 383 -14.66 4.67 -35.17
CA GLY A 383 -14.22 5.23 -36.44
C GLY A 383 -14.05 4.21 -37.57
N HIS A 384 -14.28 2.92 -37.34
CA HIS A 384 -14.20 1.89 -38.39
C HIS A 384 -15.59 1.58 -38.99
N VAL A 385 -15.58 1.20 -40.26
CA VAL A 385 -16.78 0.77 -41.00
C VAL A 385 -16.90 -0.74 -40.91
N GLY A 386 -18.11 -1.22 -40.64
CA GLY A 386 -18.42 -2.64 -40.61
C GLY A 386 -19.76 -2.97 -41.25
N ILE A 387 -19.98 -4.27 -41.46
CA ILE A 387 -21.24 -4.80 -42.00
C ILE A 387 -21.88 -5.70 -40.94
N ILE A 388 -23.18 -5.52 -40.70
CA ILE A 388 -23.93 -6.34 -39.76
C ILE A 388 -24.09 -7.76 -40.32
N GLU A 389 -23.51 -8.76 -39.66
CA GLU A 389 -23.59 -10.18 -40.05
C GLU A 389 -24.77 -10.89 -39.36
N LYS A 390 -25.00 -10.58 -38.07
CA LYS A 390 -26.05 -11.23 -37.28
C LYS A 390 -26.60 -10.30 -36.20
N ALA A 391 -27.92 -10.32 -36.02
CA ALA A 391 -28.59 -9.63 -34.92
C ALA A 391 -28.58 -10.46 -33.63
N GLY A 392 -28.12 -9.85 -32.54
CA GLY A 392 -28.34 -10.29 -31.16
C GLY A 392 -29.41 -9.44 -30.46
N SER A 393 -29.73 -9.78 -29.21
CA SER A 393 -30.69 -9.01 -28.40
C SER A 393 -30.24 -7.57 -28.17
N ASP A 394 -28.99 -7.37 -27.71
CA ASP A 394 -28.43 -6.06 -27.35
C ASP A 394 -27.14 -5.67 -28.13
N SER A 395 -26.68 -6.56 -29.01
CA SER A 395 -25.51 -6.35 -29.86
C SER A 395 -25.76 -6.83 -31.28
N PHE A 396 -24.98 -6.32 -32.23
CA PHE A 396 -24.83 -6.93 -33.55
C PHE A 396 -23.46 -7.57 -33.65
N ARG A 397 -23.40 -8.72 -34.30
CA ARG A 397 -22.14 -9.26 -34.80
C ARG A 397 -21.79 -8.50 -36.06
N VAL A 398 -20.72 -7.73 -36.02
CA VAL A 398 -20.28 -6.83 -37.10
C VAL A 398 -18.95 -7.32 -37.64
N ILE A 399 -18.86 -7.41 -38.97
CA ILE A 399 -17.62 -7.65 -39.70
C ILE A 399 -16.97 -6.29 -39.93
N VAL A 400 -15.91 -5.99 -39.18
CA VAL A 400 -15.18 -4.72 -39.20
C VAL A 400 -14.01 -4.81 -40.17
N ARG A 401 -13.91 -3.86 -41.10
CA ARG A 401 -12.77 -3.75 -42.03
C ARG A 401 -11.78 -2.71 -41.51
N ILE A 402 -10.57 -3.15 -41.19
CA ILE A 402 -9.49 -2.26 -40.74
C ILE A 402 -8.68 -1.81 -41.95
N THR A 403 -8.97 -0.61 -42.44
CA THR A 403 -8.38 -0.03 -43.67
C THR A 403 -6.85 0.15 -43.58
N GLY A 404 -6.28 0.26 -42.37
CA GLY A 404 -4.83 0.42 -42.18
C GLY A 404 -3.98 -0.84 -42.37
N ILE A 405 -4.57 -2.04 -42.26
CA ILE A 405 -3.84 -3.33 -42.33
C ILE A 405 -4.53 -4.38 -43.21
N SER A 406 -5.57 -3.99 -43.96
CA SER A 406 -6.35 -4.87 -44.84
C SER A 406 -6.84 -6.16 -44.17
N ALA A 407 -7.18 -6.07 -42.88
CA ALA A 407 -7.70 -7.17 -42.08
C ALA A 407 -9.21 -7.04 -41.88
N VAL A 408 -9.87 -8.19 -41.75
CA VAL A 408 -11.31 -8.31 -41.47
C VAL A 408 -11.47 -9.04 -40.14
N VAL A 409 -12.16 -8.41 -39.19
CA VAL A 409 -12.37 -8.95 -37.85
C VAL A 409 -13.86 -8.96 -37.54
N THR A 410 -14.35 -10.06 -37.00
CA THR A 410 -15.74 -10.13 -36.52
C THR A 410 -15.80 -9.80 -35.04
N ALA A 411 -16.64 -8.85 -34.66
CA ALA A 411 -16.79 -8.41 -33.27
C ALA A 411 -18.27 -8.30 -32.89
N GLU A 412 -18.58 -8.53 -31.61
CA GLU A 412 -19.88 -8.15 -31.05
C GLU A 412 -19.84 -6.68 -30.65
N VAL A 413 -20.65 -5.86 -31.31
CA VAL A 413 -20.71 -4.41 -31.09
C VAL A 413 -22.10 -4.05 -30.58
N PRO A 414 -22.22 -3.38 -29.41
CA PRO A 414 -23.51 -2.89 -28.91
C PRO A 414 -24.23 -2.05 -29.96
N LYS A 415 -25.55 -2.25 -30.12
CA LYS A 415 -26.33 -1.59 -31.20
C LYS A 415 -26.19 -0.06 -31.17
N LYS A 416 -26.09 0.53 -29.98
CA LYS A 416 -25.91 1.97 -29.75
C LYS A 416 -24.59 2.55 -30.27
N PHE A 417 -23.59 1.71 -30.52
CA PHE A 417 -22.30 2.13 -31.07
C PHE A 417 -22.27 2.04 -32.59
N LEU A 418 -23.41 1.74 -33.24
CA LEU A 418 -23.52 1.63 -34.68
C LEU A 418 -24.39 2.77 -35.21
N ARG A 419 -23.94 3.40 -36.29
CA ARG A 419 -24.68 4.40 -37.05
C ARG A 419 -24.70 3.99 -38.51
N GLY A 420 -25.84 4.11 -39.20
CA GLY A 420 -25.91 3.84 -40.64
C GLY A 420 -25.01 4.78 -41.44
N VAL A 421 -24.37 4.28 -42.49
CA VAL A 421 -23.62 5.12 -43.44
C VAL A 421 -24.62 5.92 -44.28
N GLY A 422 -25.11 7.03 -43.73
CA GLY A 422 -26.15 7.87 -44.35
C GLY A 422 -26.77 8.88 -43.37
N ASP A 423 -26.70 8.61 -42.06
CA ASP A 423 -27.19 9.51 -41.01
C ASP A 423 -26.14 10.60 -40.70
N ASN A 424 -26.11 11.65 -41.52
CA ASN A 424 -25.38 12.88 -41.20
C ASN A 424 -26.26 13.79 -40.34
N ALA A 425 -26.03 13.73 -39.02
CA ALA A 425 -26.34 14.80 -38.06
C ALA A 425 -25.23 14.87 -37.01
#